data_AF-A0A067NC49-F1
#
_entry.id   AF-A0A067NC49-F1
#
_cell.length_a   1.000
_cell.length_b   1.000
_cell.length_c   1.000
_cell.angle_alpha   90.00
_cell.angle_beta   90.00
_cell.angle_gamma   90.00
#
_symmetry.space_group_name_H-M   'P 1'
#
loop_
_entity.id
_entity.type
_entity.pdbx_description
1 polymer ?
#
loop_
_entity_poly.entity_id
_entity_poly.type
_entity_poly.pdbx_seq_one_letter_code
_entity_poly.pdbx_strand_id
1 'polypeptide(L)'
;MTEQKVRYEISRDWPPPRRRQPQPSQITTEITRPETFRILIIGRANAGKTTLLRAVCGAEGEPDLYDRDDNKVRTQLCDIRLSSHIHTFLQRGEHNIEYALKFPSNPGFSFHDSRGFESGAVDELEVVRQFIRSKAGLGSMKKQLHAIWYCFSADNNRFMTAADKEFFNTIDTGSVPVIAIFTKFDALDSVAFSALSAQGIPFEEAQKRAPEYAKAQFDQELMPLIEKLAHPPRAVVCLRNMHNKSLPDLIQKAASELIEKTEAALDDDALKVLLVQAQYPNVELCLKAALK
;
A
#
# COMPACT_ATOMS: atom_id res chain seq x y z
N MET A 1 85.10 48.27 4.00
CA MET A 1 85.95 47.09 3.71
C MET A 1 85.70 46.10 4.84
N THR A 2 85.11 44.93 4.66
CA THR A 2 84.76 44.19 3.44
C THR A 2 83.75 43.12 3.85
N GLU A 3 82.73 42.88 3.02
CA GLU A 3 81.90 41.69 3.04
C GLU A 3 82.75 40.44 2.81
N GLN A 4 82.41 39.32 3.46
CA GLN A 4 82.58 38.01 2.82
C GLN A 4 81.58 36.98 3.34
N LYS A 5 80.61 36.70 2.46
CA LYS A 5 79.76 35.50 2.41
C LYS A 5 80.62 34.25 2.46
N VAL A 6 80.23 33.30 3.31
CA VAL A 6 80.52 31.87 3.08
C VAL A 6 79.19 31.15 3.02
N ARG A 7 78.86 30.70 1.80
CA ARG A 7 77.79 29.74 1.51
C ARG A 7 78.31 28.35 1.87
N TYR A 8 77.52 27.56 2.59
CA TYR A 8 77.60 26.10 2.49
C TYR A 8 76.21 25.55 2.15
N GLU A 9 76.22 24.70 1.14
CA GLU A 9 75.10 24.11 0.42
C GLU A 9 74.31 23.15 1.30
N ILE A 10 73.00 23.38 1.39
CA ILE A 10 72.07 22.37 1.90
C ILE A 10 71.69 21.52 0.70
N SER A 11 72.10 20.25 0.76
CA SER A 11 71.71 19.18 -0.17
C SER A 11 70.20 19.21 -0.41
N ARG A 12 69.81 19.43 -1.67
CA ARG A 12 68.45 19.27 -2.16
C ARG A 12 68.28 17.80 -2.55
N ASP A 13 67.81 16.96 -1.63
CA ASP A 13 67.16 15.70 -1.98
C ASP A 13 66.30 15.20 -0.80
N TRP A 14 65.08 15.72 -0.73
CA TRP A 14 63.98 15.04 -0.05
C TRP A 14 62.68 15.31 -0.82
N PRO A 15 61.99 14.29 -1.36
CA PRO A 15 60.72 14.51 -2.01
C PRO A 15 59.68 14.94 -0.96
N PRO A 16 58.75 15.85 -1.28
CA PRO A 16 57.71 16.23 -0.34
C PRO A 16 56.87 14.99 0.01
N PRO A 17 56.37 14.85 1.25
CA PRO A 17 55.49 13.75 1.61
C PRO A 17 54.27 13.78 0.69
N ARG A 18 54.04 12.68 -0.05
CA ARG A 18 52.84 12.52 -0.87
C ARG A 18 51.63 12.64 0.05
N ARG A 19 50.92 13.77 -0.01
CA ARG A 19 49.56 13.86 0.51
C ARG A 19 48.76 12.81 -0.25
N ARG A 20 48.48 11.67 0.40
CA ARG A 20 47.39 10.81 -0.04
C ARG A 20 46.13 11.64 0.13
N GLN A 21 45.69 12.26 -0.97
CA GLN A 21 44.31 12.70 -1.05
C GLN A 21 43.46 11.46 -0.78
N PRO A 22 42.54 11.47 0.19
CA PRO A 22 41.56 10.40 0.28
C PRO A 22 40.84 10.41 -1.05
N GLN A 23 40.95 9.33 -1.82
CA GLN A 23 40.05 9.15 -2.95
C GLN A 23 38.65 9.20 -2.38
N PRO A 24 37.74 10.02 -2.91
CA PRO A 24 36.34 9.86 -2.58
C PRO A 24 35.99 8.45 -3.06
N SER A 25 35.87 7.51 -2.13
CA SER A 25 35.08 6.32 -2.38
C SER A 25 33.69 6.85 -2.70
N GLN A 26 33.41 7.03 -3.99
CA GLN A 26 32.07 7.10 -4.50
C GLN A 26 31.44 5.75 -4.16
N ILE A 27 30.95 5.61 -2.93
CA ILE A 27 29.77 4.80 -2.70
C ILE A 27 28.65 5.64 -3.31
N THR A 28 28.59 5.68 -4.65
CA THR A 28 27.30 5.78 -5.29
C THR A 28 26.56 4.56 -4.78
N THR A 29 25.74 4.75 -3.76
CA THR A 29 24.65 3.82 -3.51
C THR A 29 23.88 3.81 -4.81
N GLU A 30 24.17 2.84 -5.69
CA GLU A 30 23.33 2.58 -6.85
C GLU A 30 21.94 2.47 -6.26
N ILE A 31 21.08 3.43 -6.58
CA ILE A 31 19.67 3.39 -6.21
C ILE A 31 19.11 2.26 -7.07
N THR A 32 19.29 1.03 -6.61
CA THR A 32 18.76 -0.15 -7.28
C THR A 32 17.25 0.01 -7.26
N ARG A 33 16.65 0.14 -8.44
CA ARG A 33 15.20 0.27 -8.56
C ARG A 33 14.54 -0.94 -7.90
N PRO A 34 13.46 -0.74 -7.12
CA PRO A 34 12.75 -1.86 -6.53
C PRO A 34 12.21 -2.76 -7.66
N GLU A 35 12.27 -4.07 -7.46
CA GLU A 35 11.69 -5.05 -8.39
C GLU A 35 10.17 -5.18 -8.20
N THR A 36 9.64 -4.73 -7.06
CA THR A 36 8.22 -4.87 -6.70
C THR A 36 7.68 -3.59 -6.11
N PHE A 37 6.41 -3.31 -6.36
CA PHE A 37 5.68 -2.22 -5.73
C PHE A 37 5.12 -2.68 -4.37
N ARG A 38 5.59 -2.06 -3.26
CA ARG A 38 5.27 -2.48 -1.89
C ARG A 38 4.13 -1.67 -1.31
N ILE A 39 3.09 -2.37 -0.87
CA ILE A 39 1.87 -1.77 -0.33
C ILE A 39 1.61 -2.32 1.07
N LEU A 40 1.40 -1.44 2.03
CA LEU A 40 0.86 -1.83 3.33
C LEU A 40 -0.67 -1.67 3.29
N ILE A 41 -1.40 -2.76 3.50
CA ILE A 41 -2.86 -2.73 3.64
C ILE A 41 -3.22 -2.75 5.12
N ILE A 42 -4.02 -1.77 5.52
CA ILE A 42 -4.44 -1.51 6.90
C ILE A 42 -5.96 -1.51 6.95
N GLY A 43 -6.55 -1.88 8.07
CA GLY A 43 -7.98 -1.72 8.28
C GLY A 43 -8.51 -2.74 9.27
N ARG A 44 -9.71 -2.50 9.77
CA ARG A 44 -10.37 -3.35 10.77
C ARG A 44 -10.52 -4.81 10.31
N ALA A 45 -10.78 -5.69 11.27
CA ALA A 45 -11.26 -7.02 10.96
C ALA A 45 -12.50 -6.93 10.06
N ASN A 46 -12.57 -7.79 9.04
CA ASN A 46 -13.66 -7.82 8.05
C ASN A 46 -13.87 -6.54 7.22
N ALA A 47 -12.91 -5.60 7.20
CA ALA A 47 -12.96 -4.41 6.33
C ALA A 47 -12.66 -4.69 4.85
N GLY A 48 -12.69 -5.96 4.41
CA GLY A 48 -12.51 -6.33 3.00
C GLY A 48 -11.07 -6.36 2.49
N LYS A 49 -10.05 -6.26 3.34
CA LYS A 49 -8.62 -6.26 2.95
C LYS A 49 -8.23 -7.41 2.02
N THR A 50 -8.49 -8.66 2.44
CA THR A 50 -8.15 -9.85 1.66
C THR A 50 -8.91 -9.92 0.34
N THR A 51 -10.19 -9.53 0.34
CA THR A 51 -11.02 -9.45 -0.88
C THR A 51 -10.44 -8.43 -1.85
N LEU A 52 -9.98 -7.28 -1.35
CA LEU A 52 -9.33 -6.25 -2.16
C LEU A 52 -8.05 -6.76 -2.81
N LEU A 53 -7.17 -7.42 -2.03
CA LEU A 53 -5.91 -7.97 -2.57
C LEU A 53 -6.18 -8.97 -3.70
N ARG A 54 -7.13 -9.88 -3.52
CA ARG A 54 -7.49 -10.87 -4.55
C ARG A 54 -8.05 -10.21 -5.80
N ALA A 55 -8.87 -9.17 -5.64
CA ALA A 55 -9.44 -8.44 -6.75
C ALA A 55 -8.39 -7.72 -7.59
N VAL A 56 -7.44 -7.03 -6.95
CA VAL A 56 -6.37 -6.31 -7.67
C VAL A 56 -5.41 -7.26 -8.38
N CYS A 57 -5.09 -8.40 -7.77
CA CYS A 57 -4.13 -9.35 -8.33
C CYS A 57 -4.75 -10.32 -9.34
N GLY A 58 -6.05 -10.22 -9.63
CA GLY A 58 -6.75 -11.10 -10.58
C GLY A 58 -6.58 -12.60 -10.27
N ALA A 59 -6.29 -12.94 -9.01
CA ALA A 59 -5.70 -14.22 -8.68
C ALA A 59 -6.76 -15.29 -8.43
N GLU A 60 -6.83 -16.29 -9.31
CA GLU A 60 -7.18 -17.65 -8.91
C GLU A 60 -5.93 -18.28 -8.25
N GLY A 61 -5.87 -18.25 -6.92
CA GLY A 61 -4.74 -18.82 -6.18
C GLY A 61 -4.52 -18.17 -4.81
N GLU A 62 -3.73 -18.84 -3.96
CA GLU A 62 -3.32 -18.30 -2.67
C GLU A 62 -1.95 -17.59 -2.81
N PRO A 63 -1.72 -16.48 -2.09
CA PRO A 63 -0.44 -15.77 -2.14
C PRO A 63 0.68 -16.58 -1.50
N ASP A 64 1.88 -16.42 -2.02
CA ASP A 64 3.10 -16.91 -1.39
C ASP A 64 3.56 -15.94 -0.28
N LEU A 65 4.04 -16.50 0.84
CA LEU A 65 4.57 -15.76 1.97
C LEU A 65 6.11 -15.65 1.90
N TYR A 66 6.61 -14.45 2.15
CA TYR A 66 8.04 -14.14 2.20
C TYR A 66 8.37 -13.45 3.52
N ASP A 67 9.49 -13.83 4.14
CA ASP A 67 9.96 -13.20 5.39
C ASP A 67 10.67 -11.85 5.14
N ARG A 68 11.24 -11.27 6.20
CA ARG A 68 11.94 -9.97 6.17
C ARG A 68 13.20 -9.95 5.30
N ASP A 69 13.73 -11.13 5.00
CA ASP A 69 14.94 -11.36 4.21
C ASP A 69 14.59 -11.81 2.78
N ASP A 70 13.31 -11.67 2.38
CA ASP A 70 12.77 -12.09 1.08
C ASP A 70 12.92 -13.62 0.83
N ASN A 71 13.04 -14.43 1.88
CA ASN A 71 13.00 -15.89 1.74
C ASN A 71 11.55 -16.37 1.70
N LYS A 72 11.23 -17.25 0.75
CA LYS A 72 9.92 -17.90 0.69
C LYS A 72 9.73 -18.77 1.92
N VAL A 73 8.72 -18.44 2.72
CA VAL A 73 8.38 -19.18 3.93
C VAL A 73 7.75 -20.50 3.50
N ARG A 74 8.51 -21.59 3.62
CA ARG A 74 7.97 -22.96 3.49
C ARG A 74 7.25 -23.31 4.80
N THR A 75 5.93 -23.21 4.82
CA THR A 75 5.15 -23.84 5.89
C THR A 75 5.33 -25.35 5.78
N GLN A 76 5.99 -26.00 6.74
CA GLN A 76 6.45 -27.40 6.70
C GLN A 76 5.34 -28.49 6.65
N LEU A 77 4.15 -28.19 6.15
CA LEU A 77 3.03 -29.12 6.02
C LEU A 77 2.61 -29.33 4.55
N CYS A 78 3.57 -29.23 3.61
CA CYS A 78 3.37 -29.30 2.17
C CYS A 78 2.93 -30.68 1.62
N ASP A 79 1.92 -31.35 2.19
CA ASP A 79 1.35 -32.54 1.53
C ASP A 79 -0.15 -32.83 1.73
N ILE A 80 -0.90 -32.14 2.61
CA ILE A 80 -2.35 -32.44 2.72
C ILE A 80 -3.16 -31.15 2.92
N ARG A 81 -3.89 -30.72 1.87
CA ARG A 81 -4.99 -29.73 1.90
C ARG A 81 -4.66 -28.32 2.42
N LEU A 82 -3.69 -27.62 1.80
CA LEU A 82 -3.23 -26.30 2.24
C LEU A 82 -3.95 -25.07 1.65
N SER A 83 -5.03 -25.22 0.88
CA SER A 83 -5.88 -24.06 0.53
C SER A 83 -6.54 -23.46 1.77
N SER A 84 -6.83 -24.28 2.78
CA SER A 84 -7.46 -23.84 4.02
C SER A 84 -6.52 -23.06 4.92
N HIS A 85 -5.20 -23.30 4.91
CA HIS A 85 -4.28 -22.71 5.89
C HIS A 85 -3.82 -21.31 5.51
N ILE A 86 -3.53 -20.99 4.24
CA ILE A 86 -3.26 -19.59 3.84
C ILE A 86 -4.55 -18.76 3.97
N HIS A 87 -5.70 -19.33 3.62
CA HIS A 87 -7.01 -18.74 3.89
C HIS A 87 -7.23 -18.51 5.39
N THR A 88 -6.85 -19.47 6.23
CA THR A 88 -6.90 -19.35 7.70
C THR A 88 -5.87 -18.35 8.23
N PHE A 89 -4.66 -18.26 7.68
CA PHE A 89 -3.66 -17.24 8.01
C PHE A 89 -4.14 -15.84 7.63
N LEU A 90 -4.88 -15.72 6.53
CA LEU A 90 -5.54 -14.49 6.09
C LEU A 90 -6.84 -14.18 6.87
N GLN A 91 -7.38 -15.13 7.65
CA GLN A 91 -8.64 -15.00 8.39
C GLN A 91 -8.52 -15.08 9.93
N ARG A 92 -7.47 -15.69 10.46
CA ARG A 92 -7.25 -15.98 11.89
C ARG A 92 -5.94 -15.39 12.34
N GLY A 93 -5.90 -14.09 12.58
CA GLY A 93 -5.09 -13.46 13.63
C GLY A 93 -3.60 -13.81 13.77
N GLU A 94 -2.97 -14.55 12.85
CA GLU A 94 -1.57 -14.98 12.84
C GLU A 94 -0.78 -14.18 11.78
N HIS A 95 -1.31 -13.02 11.37
CA HIS A 95 -0.64 -12.15 10.41
C HIS A 95 0.60 -11.54 11.07
N ASN A 96 1.73 -11.63 10.40
CA ASN A 96 2.91 -10.84 10.73
C ASN A 96 3.05 -9.77 9.66
N ILE A 97 2.86 -8.50 10.01
CA ILE A 97 2.96 -7.36 9.09
C ILE A 97 4.30 -7.31 8.36
N GLU A 98 5.33 -7.92 8.92
CA GLU A 98 6.67 -7.99 8.36
C GLU A 98 6.81 -9.01 7.23
N TYR A 99 5.87 -9.95 7.11
CA TYR A 99 5.83 -10.88 6.00
C TYR A 99 5.18 -10.23 4.78
N ALA A 100 5.77 -10.47 3.62
CA ALA A 100 5.23 -10.02 2.34
C ALA A 100 4.39 -11.13 1.69
N LEU A 101 3.22 -10.74 1.22
CA LEU A 101 2.33 -11.54 0.38
C LEU A 101 2.62 -11.19 -1.08
N LYS A 102 3.00 -12.18 -1.88
CA LYS A 102 3.21 -12.03 -3.33
C LYS A 102 2.30 -13.01 -4.06
N PHE A 103 1.48 -12.50 -4.98
CA PHE A 103 0.58 -13.33 -5.76
C PHE A 103 1.30 -13.82 -7.02
N PRO A 104 1.30 -15.12 -7.32
CA PRO A 104 1.94 -15.63 -8.55
C PRO A 104 1.34 -15.03 -9.83
N SER A 105 0.04 -14.68 -9.81
CA SER A 105 -0.64 -14.01 -10.92
C SER A 105 -0.18 -12.57 -11.13
N ASN A 106 0.33 -11.93 -10.08
CA ASN A 106 0.88 -10.59 -10.16
C ASN A 106 2.12 -10.42 -9.27
N PRO A 107 3.30 -10.89 -9.75
CA PRO A 107 4.55 -10.85 -8.99
C PRO A 107 5.12 -9.43 -8.83
N GLY A 108 4.56 -8.44 -9.54
CA GLY A 108 4.99 -7.05 -9.48
C GLY A 108 4.63 -6.37 -8.16
N PHE A 109 3.71 -6.94 -7.37
CA PHE A 109 3.31 -6.40 -6.07
C PHE A 109 3.82 -7.23 -4.89
N SER A 110 4.09 -6.52 -3.80
CA SER A 110 4.42 -7.11 -2.50
C SER A 110 3.55 -6.44 -1.43
N PHE A 111 2.60 -7.19 -0.89
CA PHE A 111 1.65 -6.66 0.09
C PHE A 111 2.05 -7.03 1.51
N HIS A 112 1.94 -6.08 2.42
CA HIS A 112 2.03 -6.29 3.86
C HIS A 112 0.64 -6.09 4.44
N ASP A 113 0.07 -7.09 5.10
CA ASP A 113 -1.28 -7.05 5.66
C ASP A 113 -1.23 -6.81 7.16
N SER A 114 -1.85 -5.72 7.62
CA SER A 114 -2.00 -5.47 9.06
C SER A 114 -3.05 -6.43 9.64
N ARG A 115 -2.88 -6.78 10.92
CA ARG A 115 -4.00 -7.36 11.66
C ARG A 115 -5.16 -6.36 11.70
N GLY A 116 -6.37 -6.91 11.78
CA GLY A 116 -7.56 -6.09 11.86
C GLY A 116 -7.69 -5.45 13.23
N PHE A 117 -7.69 -4.11 13.30
CA PHE A 117 -7.92 -3.39 14.55
C PHE A 117 -9.27 -3.75 15.17
N GLU A 118 -9.26 -4.41 16.32
CA GLU A 118 -10.45 -4.55 17.17
C GLU A 118 -10.51 -3.42 18.21
N SER A 119 -11.72 -3.06 18.64
CA SER A 119 -11.95 -1.94 19.56
C SER A 119 -11.17 -2.12 20.86
N GLY A 120 -10.05 -1.40 21.01
CA GLY A 120 -9.16 -1.44 22.18
C GLY A 120 -7.70 -1.82 21.89
N ALA A 121 -7.35 -2.14 20.65
CA ALA A 121 -6.01 -2.63 20.30
C ALA A 121 -4.98 -1.51 20.05
N VAL A 122 -4.62 -0.76 21.11
CA VAL A 122 -3.49 0.21 21.08
C VAL A 122 -2.20 -0.47 20.60
N ASP A 123 -1.99 -1.72 21.02
CA ASP A 123 -0.81 -2.51 20.67
C ASP A 123 -0.69 -2.77 19.16
N GLU A 124 -1.82 -2.99 18.46
CA GLU A 124 -1.80 -3.23 17.01
C GLU A 124 -1.47 -1.96 16.23
N LEU A 125 -1.96 -0.81 16.68
CA LEU A 125 -1.63 0.47 16.07
C LEU A 125 -0.15 0.80 16.25
N GLU A 126 0.44 0.45 17.40
CA GLU A 126 1.87 0.64 17.64
C GLU A 126 2.74 -0.29 16.78
N VAL A 127 2.31 -1.54 16.56
CA VAL A 127 2.97 -2.45 15.61
C VAL A 127 2.98 -1.84 14.19
N VAL A 128 1.85 -1.26 13.75
CA VAL A 128 1.75 -0.57 12.45
C VAL A 128 2.64 0.67 12.41
N ARG A 129 2.64 1.51 13.46
CA ARG A 129 3.50 2.69 13.57
C ARG A 129 4.97 2.31 13.44
N GLN A 130 5.40 1.28 14.18
CA GLN A 130 6.78 0.83 14.17
C GLN A 130 7.18 0.23 12.82
N PHE A 131 6.27 -0.49 12.16
CA PHE A 131 6.49 -1.02 10.82
C PHE A 131 6.65 0.09 9.77
N ILE A 132 5.78 1.11 9.77
CA ILE A 132 5.91 2.24 8.85
C ILE A 132 7.26 2.96 9.07
N ARG A 133 7.63 3.22 10.33
CA ARG A 133 8.91 3.84 10.69
C ARG A 133 10.11 3.01 10.25
N SER A 134 10.09 1.70 10.47
CA SER A 134 11.19 0.81 10.08
C SER A 134 11.39 0.82 8.56
N LYS A 135 10.29 0.82 7.79
CA LYS A 135 10.32 0.87 6.32
C LYS A 135 10.77 2.22 5.78
N ALA A 136 10.48 3.33 6.49
CA ALA A 136 11.01 4.65 6.15
C ALA A 136 12.52 4.79 6.43
N GLY A 137 13.02 4.15 7.49
CA GLY A 137 14.43 4.27 7.93
C GLY A 137 15.45 3.39 7.20
N LEU A 138 15.02 2.47 6.33
CA LEU A 138 15.90 1.44 5.74
C LEU A 138 16.81 1.93 4.59
N GLY A 139 16.73 3.20 4.17
CA GLY A 139 17.66 3.87 3.24
C GLY A 139 17.75 3.30 1.81
N SER A 140 17.26 2.09 1.58
CA SER A 140 17.19 1.42 0.28
C SER A 140 15.74 1.43 -0.20
N MET A 141 15.51 2.02 -1.37
CA MET A 141 14.24 1.97 -2.11
C MET A 141 13.69 0.55 -2.21
N LYS A 142 14.57 -0.47 -2.23
CA LYS A 142 14.18 -1.88 -2.32
C LYS A 142 13.29 -2.32 -1.16
N LYS A 143 13.43 -1.79 0.06
CA LYS A 143 12.65 -2.25 1.24
C LYS A 143 11.61 -1.23 1.74
N GLN A 144 11.50 -0.07 1.10
CA GLN A 144 10.57 0.99 1.51
C GLN A 144 9.12 0.64 1.14
N LEU A 145 8.15 1.18 1.89
CA LEU A 145 6.74 1.18 1.47
C LEU A 145 6.53 2.25 0.40
N HIS A 146 5.77 1.92 -0.64
CA HIS A 146 5.46 2.86 -1.73
C HIS A 146 4.07 3.46 -1.61
N ALA A 147 3.13 2.73 -1.00
CA ALA A 147 1.79 3.23 -0.68
C ALA A 147 1.22 2.53 0.55
N ILE A 148 0.26 3.19 1.20
CA ILE A 148 -0.57 2.61 2.26
C ILE A 148 -2.02 2.62 1.80
N TRP A 149 -2.65 1.45 1.85
CA TRP A 149 -4.07 1.28 1.56
C TRP A 149 -4.83 1.10 2.87
N TYR A 150 -5.61 2.10 3.26
CA TYR A 150 -6.36 2.08 4.51
C TYR A 150 -7.84 1.74 4.24
N CYS A 151 -8.24 0.51 4.55
CA CYS A 151 -9.57 -0.01 4.31
C CYS A 151 -10.56 0.32 5.43
N PHE A 152 -11.64 1.00 5.04
CA PHE A 152 -12.84 1.21 5.81
C PHE A 152 -13.96 0.30 5.29
N SER A 153 -14.87 -0.10 6.17
CA SER A 153 -16.05 -0.89 5.81
C SER A 153 -17.27 0.02 5.82
N ALA A 154 -17.90 0.24 4.67
CA ALA A 154 -19.04 1.15 4.52
C ALA A 154 -20.36 0.55 5.05
N ASP A 155 -20.39 -0.74 5.37
CA ASP A 155 -21.53 -1.44 5.97
C ASP A 155 -21.70 -1.20 7.48
N ASN A 156 -20.82 -0.39 8.09
CA ASN A 156 -20.88 -0.03 9.50
C ASN A 156 -21.36 1.42 9.69
N ASN A 157 -22.17 1.68 10.72
CA ASN A 157 -22.69 3.02 11.06
C ASN A 157 -21.63 4.04 11.52
N ARG A 158 -20.34 3.73 11.47
CA ARG A 158 -19.25 4.64 11.85
C ARG A 158 -18.17 4.62 10.76
N PHE A 159 -18.01 5.74 10.04
CA PHE A 159 -16.95 5.89 9.04
C PHE A 159 -15.55 5.85 9.65
N MET A 160 -15.37 6.46 10.84
CA MET A 160 -14.09 6.47 11.54
C MET A 160 -14.27 6.15 13.01
N THR A 161 -13.56 5.13 13.48
CA THR A 161 -13.46 4.75 14.88
C THR A 161 -12.35 5.54 15.58
N ALA A 162 -12.21 5.34 16.90
CA ALA A 162 -11.13 5.97 17.66
C ALA A 162 -9.75 5.56 17.14
N ALA A 163 -9.55 4.28 16.81
CA ALA A 163 -8.30 3.77 16.25
C ALA A 163 -7.98 4.40 14.88
N ASP A 164 -9.00 4.57 14.02
CA ASP A 164 -8.79 5.24 12.73
C ASP A 164 -8.35 6.69 12.93
N LYS A 165 -9.05 7.42 13.79
CA LYS A 165 -8.67 8.80 14.13
C LYS A 165 -7.28 8.87 14.74
N GLU A 166 -6.91 7.91 15.58
CA GLU A 166 -5.58 7.86 16.20
C GLU A 166 -4.49 7.63 15.15
N PHE A 167 -4.71 6.72 14.19
CA PHE A 167 -3.80 6.54 13.05
C PHE A 167 -3.56 7.86 12.32
N PHE A 168 -4.63 8.48 11.80
CA PHE A 168 -4.53 9.68 10.96
C PHE A 168 -4.11 10.95 11.74
N ASN A 169 -4.23 10.97 13.07
CA ASN A 169 -3.80 12.13 13.87
C ASN A 169 -2.41 11.99 14.47
N THR A 170 -1.86 10.78 14.59
CA THR A 170 -0.63 10.56 15.36
C THR A 170 0.48 9.89 14.56
N ILE A 171 0.19 9.27 13.42
CA ILE A 171 1.18 8.59 12.59
C ILE A 171 1.46 9.44 11.35
N ASP A 172 2.65 10.02 11.32
CA ASP A 172 3.20 10.65 10.13
C ASP A 172 3.83 9.57 9.23
N THR A 173 3.28 9.40 8.02
CA THR A 173 3.74 8.44 7.02
C THR A 173 4.82 9.03 6.10
N GLY A 174 5.23 10.28 6.32
CA GLY A 174 6.21 10.99 5.52
C GLY A 174 5.76 11.11 4.06
N SER A 175 6.61 10.67 3.13
CA SER A 175 6.32 10.72 1.69
C SER A 175 5.45 9.56 1.19
N VAL A 176 5.09 8.60 2.05
CA VAL A 176 4.28 7.44 1.64
C VAL A 176 2.80 7.84 1.66
N PRO A 177 2.10 7.87 0.50
CA PRO A 177 0.71 8.30 0.47
C PRO A 177 -0.20 7.26 1.12
N VAL A 178 -1.16 7.75 1.91
CA VAL A 178 -2.27 6.94 2.44
C VAL A 178 -3.49 7.12 1.54
N ILE A 179 -4.01 6.03 1.01
CA ILE A 179 -5.23 5.97 0.20
C ILE A 179 -6.34 5.39 1.09
N ALA A 180 -7.39 6.16 1.34
CA ALA A 180 -8.55 5.70 2.08
C ALA A 180 -9.50 4.93 1.15
N ILE A 181 -9.77 3.67 1.46
CA ILE A 181 -10.54 2.76 0.62
C ILE A 181 -11.80 2.33 1.36
N PHE A 182 -12.95 2.79 0.92
CA PHE A 182 -14.24 2.40 1.46
C PHE A 182 -14.76 1.19 0.70
N THR A 183 -14.61 0.02 1.33
CA THR A 183 -15.12 -1.26 0.81
C THR A 183 -16.60 -1.45 1.14
N LYS A 184 -17.24 -2.39 0.44
CA LYS A 184 -18.66 -2.73 0.62
C LYS A 184 -19.60 -1.54 0.46
N PHE A 185 -19.25 -0.63 -0.45
CA PHE A 185 -20.02 0.59 -0.67
C PHE A 185 -21.45 0.30 -1.20
N ASP A 186 -21.67 -0.89 -1.76
CA ASP A 186 -22.98 -1.44 -2.13
C ASP A 186 -23.99 -1.50 -0.96
N ALA A 187 -23.51 -1.54 0.29
CA ALA A 187 -24.36 -1.41 1.46
C ALA A 187 -25.03 -0.02 1.55
N LEU A 188 -24.28 1.05 1.25
CA LEU A 188 -24.81 2.41 1.23
C LEU A 188 -25.76 2.63 0.05
N ASP A 189 -25.50 2.01 -1.09
CA ASP A 189 -26.43 2.02 -2.23
C ASP A 189 -27.78 1.38 -1.83
N SER A 190 -27.75 0.29 -1.04
CA SER A 190 -28.97 -0.39 -0.55
C SER A 190 -29.76 0.47 0.45
N VAL A 191 -29.06 1.22 1.31
CA VAL A 191 -29.69 2.18 2.24
C VAL A 191 -30.30 3.35 1.46
N ALA A 192 -29.55 3.91 0.50
CA ALA A 192 -30.02 4.98 -0.37
C ALA A 192 -31.26 4.57 -1.17
N PHE A 193 -31.25 3.37 -1.75
CA PHE A 193 -32.39 2.80 -2.44
C PHE A 193 -33.63 2.76 -1.54
N SER A 194 -33.49 2.22 -0.33
CA SER A 194 -34.57 2.12 0.65
C SER A 194 -35.13 3.51 1.02
N ALA A 195 -34.25 4.50 1.19
CA ALA A 195 -34.64 5.88 1.48
C ALA A 195 -35.41 6.53 0.32
N LEU A 196 -34.96 6.32 -0.93
CA LEU A 196 -35.62 6.84 -2.13
C LEU A 196 -37.01 6.19 -2.33
N SER A 197 -37.11 4.87 -2.13
CA SER A 197 -38.40 4.16 -2.18
C SER A 197 -39.37 4.66 -1.10
N ALA A 198 -38.90 4.94 0.11
CA ALA A 198 -39.71 5.51 1.18
C ALA A 198 -40.24 6.92 0.85
N GLN A 199 -39.56 7.66 -0.02
CA GLN A 199 -40.01 8.96 -0.55
C GLN A 199 -41.03 8.81 -1.69
N GLY A 200 -41.44 7.59 -2.05
CA GLY A 200 -42.39 7.31 -3.11
C GLY A 200 -41.78 7.28 -4.52
N ILE A 201 -40.44 7.25 -4.64
CA ILE A 201 -39.78 7.12 -5.94
C ILE A 201 -39.98 5.68 -6.45
N PRO A 202 -40.40 5.46 -7.71
CA PRO A 202 -40.58 4.14 -8.29
C PRO A 202 -39.31 3.29 -8.22
N PHE A 203 -39.46 1.97 -8.08
CA PHE A 203 -38.36 1.01 -7.91
C PHE A 203 -37.22 1.21 -8.92
N GLU A 204 -37.52 1.25 -10.22
CA GLU A 204 -36.52 1.34 -11.28
C GLU A 204 -35.73 2.66 -11.20
N GLU A 205 -36.42 3.76 -10.88
CA GLU A 205 -35.78 5.06 -10.74
C GLU A 205 -34.97 5.17 -9.43
N ALA A 206 -35.48 4.60 -8.34
CA ALA A 206 -34.75 4.51 -7.08
C ALA A 206 -33.47 3.68 -7.25
N GLN A 207 -33.52 2.57 -7.99
CA GLN A 207 -32.36 1.72 -8.28
C GLN A 207 -31.30 2.48 -9.08
N LYS A 208 -31.72 3.25 -10.09
CA LYS A 208 -30.80 4.05 -10.91
C LYS A 208 -30.15 5.19 -10.13
N ARG A 209 -30.90 5.84 -9.23
CA ARG A 209 -30.43 7.02 -8.46
C ARG A 209 -29.67 6.66 -7.20
N ALA A 210 -29.85 5.46 -6.66
CA ALA A 210 -29.26 5.05 -5.39
C ALA A 210 -27.73 5.21 -5.31
N PRO A 211 -26.92 4.81 -6.32
CA PRO A 211 -25.46 4.94 -6.22
C PRO A 211 -24.96 6.38 -6.13
N GLU A 212 -25.56 7.29 -6.89
CA GLU A 212 -25.23 8.71 -6.89
C GLU A 212 -25.68 9.37 -5.58
N TYR A 213 -26.89 9.04 -5.11
CA TYR A 213 -27.42 9.53 -3.84
C TYR A 213 -26.56 9.07 -2.66
N ALA A 214 -26.17 7.79 -2.63
CA ALA A 214 -25.27 7.23 -1.62
C ALA A 214 -23.93 7.95 -1.61
N LYS A 215 -23.33 8.19 -2.78
CA LYS A 215 -22.05 8.90 -2.89
C LYS A 215 -22.14 10.34 -2.41
N ALA A 216 -23.21 11.06 -2.76
CA ALA A 216 -23.39 12.45 -2.34
C ALA A 216 -23.56 12.58 -0.83
N GLN A 217 -24.38 11.72 -0.20
CA GLN A 217 -24.55 11.69 1.25
C GLN A 217 -23.24 11.32 1.95
N PHE A 218 -22.55 10.30 1.44
CA PHE A 218 -21.25 9.88 1.94
C PHE A 218 -20.21 11.00 1.93
N ASP A 219 -20.09 11.74 0.83
CA ASP A 219 -19.13 12.84 0.72
C ASP A 219 -19.46 13.98 1.69
N GLN A 220 -20.75 14.29 1.86
CA GLN A 220 -21.20 15.32 2.80
C GLN A 220 -20.85 14.98 4.26
N GLU A 221 -20.90 13.70 4.63
CA GLU A 221 -20.60 13.24 5.99
C GLU A 221 -19.09 13.01 6.22
N LEU A 222 -18.37 12.52 5.21
CA LEU A 222 -16.94 12.18 5.32
C LEU A 222 -16.02 13.41 5.24
N MET A 223 -16.31 14.36 4.34
CA MET A 223 -15.41 15.50 4.11
C MET A 223 -15.08 16.29 5.39
N PRO A 224 -16.06 16.65 6.26
CA PRO A 224 -15.77 17.35 7.50
C PRO A 224 -14.96 16.54 8.51
N LEU A 225 -14.94 15.20 8.38
CA LEU A 225 -14.12 14.33 9.22
C LEU A 225 -12.68 14.31 8.74
N ILE A 226 -12.46 14.18 7.43
CA ILE A 226 -11.13 14.16 6.81
C ILE A 226 -10.41 15.49 7.01
N GLU A 227 -11.10 16.62 6.83
CA GLU A 227 -10.52 17.97 6.99
C GLU A 227 -10.00 18.24 8.40
N LYS A 228 -10.49 17.50 9.41
CA LYS A 228 -10.06 17.64 10.81
C LYS A 228 -8.88 16.75 11.18
N LEU A 229 -8.41 15.90 10.27
CA LEU A 229 -7.29 14.99 10.53
C LEU A 229 -5.96 15.73 10.38
N ALA A 230 -5.00 15.43 11.26
CA ALA A 230 -3.66 16.00 11.15
C ALA A 230 -2.93 15.53 9.88
N HIS A 231 -3.13 14.26 9.51
CA HIS A 231 -2.56 13.64 8.31
C HIS A 231 -3.70 13.06 7.47
N PRO A 232 -4.40 13.83 6.63
CA PRO A 232 -5.51 13.32 5.82
C PRO A 232 -5.02 12.34 4.73
N PRO A 233 -5.84 11.36 4.32
CA PRO A 233 -5.53 10.52 3.17
C PRO A 233 -5.36 11.37 1.90
N ARG A 234 -4.42 10.97 1.03
CA ARG A 234 -4.10 11.68 -0.21
C ARG A 234 -5.17 11.48 -1.28
N ALA A 235 -5.88 10.36 -1.23
CA ALA A 235 -7.01 10.05 -2.09
C ALA A 235 -8.04 9.18 -1.35
N VAL A 236 -9.29 9.23 -1.81
CA VAL A 236 -10.40 8.41 -1.33
C VAL A 236 -10.95 7.60 -2.50
N VAL A 237 -11.18 6.31 -2.27
CA VAL A 237 -11.71 5.36 -3.26
C VAL A 237 -12.91 4.62 -2.66
N CYS A 238 -13.99 4.47 -3.42
CA CYS A 238 -15.23 3.82 -2.96
C CYS A 238 -15.51 2.59 -3.82
N LEU A 239 -15.29 1.40 -3.26
CA LEU A 239 -15.36 0.14 -3.98
C LEU A 239 -16.67 -0.61 -3.70
N ARG A 240 -17.33 -1.05 -4.76
CA ARG A 240 -18.63 -1.75 -4.74
C ARG A 240 -18.48 -3.18 -5.20
N ASN A 241 -19.26 -4.10 -4.63
CA ASN A 241 -19.45 -5.46 -5.16
C ASN A 241 -18.15 -6.25 -5.39
N MET A 242 -17.10 -5.98 -4.62
CA MET A 242 -15.77 -6.60 -4.78
C MET A 242 -15.76 -8.12 -4.57
N HIS A 243 -16.81 -8.67 -3.98
CA HIS A 243 -16.99 -10.10 -3.74
C HIS A 243 -17.77 -10.80 -4.86
N ASN A 244 -18.35 -10.03 -5.80
CA ASN A 244 -19.25 -10.57 -6.81
C ASN A 244 -18.48 -11.11 -8.02
N LYS A 245 -18.08 -12.38 -7.92
CA LYS A 245 -17.31 -13.09 -8.95
C LYS A 245 -18.07 -13.27 -10.28
N SER A 246 -19.39 -13.05 -10.32
CA SER A 246 -20.16 -13.16 -11.56
C SER A 246 -20.03 -11.94 -12.47
N LEU A 247 -19.39 -10.86 -12.01
CA LEU A 247 -19.15 -9.64 -12.78
C LEU A 247 -17.66 -9.25 -12.77
N PRO A 248 -16.79 -9.99 -13.50
CA PRO A 248 -15.35 -9.75 -13.54
C PRO A 248 -14.98 -8.32 -13.97
N ASP A 249 -15.73 -7.75 -14.91
CA ASP A 249 -15.50 -6.40 -15.42
C ASP A 249 -15.64 -5.32 -14.34
N LEU A 250 -16.56 -5.51 -13.38
CA LEU A 250 -16.73 -4.57 -12.27
C LEU A 250 -15.56 -4.65 -11.29
N ILE A 251 -15.07 -5.86 -11.01
CA ILE A 251 -13.91 -6.07 -10.14
C ILE A 251 -12.66 -5.46 -10.78
N GLN A 252 -12.47 -5.67 -12.09
CA GLN A 252 -11.37 -5.07 -12.84
C GLN A 252 -11.46 -3.54 -12.85
N LYS A 253 -12.64 -2.98 -13.14
CA LYS A 253 -12.84 -1.52 -13.10
C LYS A 253 -12.52 -0.93 -11.74
N ALA A 254 -12.97 -1.58 -10.66
CA ALA A 254 -12.70 -1.16 -9.29
C ALA A 254 -11.21 -1.26 -8.92
N ALA A 255 -10.52 -2.30 -9.38
CA ALA A 255 -9.08 -2.44 -9.24
C ALA A 255 -8.33 -1.35 -10.01
N SER A 256 -8.72 -1.06 -11.26
CA SER A 256 -8.14 0.01 -12.08
C SER A 256 -8.31 1.38 -11.41
N GLU A 257 -9.51 1.71 -10.93
CA GLU A 257 -9.76 2.97 -10.22
C GLU A 257 -8.85 3.11 -8.99
N LEU A 258 -8.67 2.04 -8.21
CA LEU A 258 -7.76 2.07 -7.06
C LEU A 258 -6.31 2.33 -7.48
N ILE A 259 -5.84 1.70 -8.55
CA ILE A 259 -4.47 1.89 -9.01
C ILE A 259 -4.27 3.29 -9.60
N GLU A 260 -5.20 3.80 -10.40
CA GLU A 260 -5.17 5.17 -10.93
C GLU A 260 -5.12 6.21 -9.80
N LYS A 261 -5.94 6.02 -8.74
CA LYS A 261 -5.92 6.89 -7.56
C LYS A 261 -4.64 6.77 -6.76
N THR A 262 -4.05 5.58 -6.70
CA THR A 262 -2.75 5.36 -6.06
C THR A 262 -1.65 6.06 -6.87
N GLU A 263 -1.64 5.93 -8.20
CA GLU A 263 -0.68 6.58 -9.09
C GLU A 263 -0.74 8.11 -8.96
N ALA A 264 -1.94 8.68 -9.00
CA ALA A 264 -2.16 10.12 -8.86
C ALA A 264 -1.74 10.67 -7.50
N ALA A 265 -1.66 9.82 -6.47
CA ALA A 265 -1.24 10.19 -5.12
C ALA A 265 0.29 10.10 -4.91
N LEU A 266 1.03 9.49 -5.84
CA LEU A 266 2.49 9.40 -5.78
C LEU A 266 3.12 10.70 -6.30
N ASP A 267 4.04 11.27 -5.53
CA ASP A 267 4.80 12.46 -5.95
C ASP A 267 6.05 12.10 -6.80
N ASP A 268 6.51 10.84 -6.74
CA ASP A 268 7.73 10.36 -7.42
C ASP A 268 7.40 9.64 -8.74
N ASP A 269 7.92 10.15 -9.85
CA ASP A 269 7.68 9.59 -11.19
C ASP A 269 8.30 8.18 -11.38
N ALA A 270 9.40 7.86 -10.72
CA ALA A 270 9.96 6.52 -10.74
C ALA A 270 9.04 5.53 -10.01
N LEU A 271 8.37 5.94 -8.93
CA LEU A 271 7.34 5.12 -8.27
C LEU A 271 6.09 4.93 -9.13
N LYS A 272 5.67 5.95 -9.89
CA LYS A 272 4.57 5.80 -10.87
C LYS A 272 4.93 4.78 -11.95
N VAL A 273 6.13 4.88 -12.52
CA VAL A 273 6.63 3.89 -13.50
C VAL A 273 6.65 2.48 -12.89
N LEU A 274 7.12 2.33 -11.65
CA LEU A 274 7.15 1.05 -10.95
C LEU A 274 5.73 0.47 -10.73
N LEU A 275 4.75 1.32 -10.38
CA LEU A 275 3.36 0.92 -10.20
C LEU A 275 2.76 0.39 -11.50
N VAL A 276 2.98 1.09 -12.62
CA VAL A 276 2.53 0.66 -13.96
C VAL A 276 3.21 -0.66 -14.37
N GLN A 277 4.51 -0.80 -14.12
CA GLN A 277 5.25 -2.04 -14.38
C GLN A 277 4.69 -3.22 -13.56
N ALA A 278 4.29 -2.98 -12.31
CA ALA A 278 3.67 -3.99 -11.47
C ALA A 278 2.30 -4.46 -12.01
N GLN A 279 1.62 -3.68 -12.85
CA GLN A 279 0.37 -4.10 -13.47
C GLN A 279 0.54 -4.90 -14.78
N TYR A 280 1.72 -4.92 -15.38
CA TYR A 280 1.94 -5.50 -16.71
C TYR A 280 1.45 -6.96 -16.86
N PRO A 281 1.67 -7.86 -15.88
CA PRO A 281 1.14 -9.22 -15.95
C PRO A 281 -0.40 -9.27 -16.01
N ASN A 282 -1.08 -8.37 -15.30
CA ASN A 282 -2.54 -8.29 -15.32
C ASN A 282 -3.07 -7.84 -16.70
N VAL A 283 -2.41 -6.87 -17.35
CA VAL A 283 -2.79 -6.39 -18.68
C VAL A 283 -2.65 -7.51 -19.72
N GLU A 284 -1.55 -8.27 -19.67
CA GLU A 284 -1.33 -9.40 -20.55
C GLU A 284 -2.36 -10.53 -20.35
N LEU A 285 -2.68 -10.84 -19.09
CA LEU A 285 -3.74 -11.79 -18.74
C LEU A 285 -5.11 -11.34 -19.26
N CYS A 286 -5.43 -10.04 -19.14
CA CYS A 286 -6.67 -9.48 -19.69
C CYS A 286 -6.72 -9.59 -21.21
N LEU A 287 -5.63 -9.28 -21.93
CA LEU A 287 -5.55 -9.40 -23.38
C LEU A 287 -5.75 -10.86 -23.84
N LYS A 288 -5.13 -11.82 -23.15
CA LYS A 288 -5.27 -13.25 -23.44
C LYS A 288 -6.69 -13.77 -23.18
N ALA A 289 -7.37 -13.24 -22.17
CA ALA A 289 -8.76 -13.61 -21.88
C ALA A 289 -9.74 -13.06 -22.93
N ALA A 290 -9.48 -11.86 -23.48
CA ALA A 290 -10.32 -11.23 -24.49
C ALA A 290 -10.18 -11.84 -25.91
N LEU A 291 -9.16 -12.67 -26.14
CA LEU A 291 -8.89 -13.33 -27.42
C LEU A 291 -9.39 -14.79 -27.47
N LYS A 292 -10.09 -15.26 -26.44
CA LYS A 292 -10.76 -16.57 -26.39
C LYS A 292 -12.26 -16.43 -26.53
#